data_AF-A0A4V1KRI9-F1
#
_entry.id   AF-A0A4V1KRI9-F1
#
_cell.length_a   1.000
_cell.length_b   1.000
_cell.length_c   1.000
_cell.angle_alpha   90.00
_cell.angle_beta   90.00
_cell.angle_gamma   90.00
#
_symmetry.space_group_name_H-M   'P 1'
#
loop_
_entity.id
_entity.type
_entity.pdbx_description
1 polymer ?
#
loop_
_entity_poly.entity_id
_entity_poly.type
_entity_poly.pdbx_seq_one_letter_code
_entity_poly.pdbx_strand_id
1 'polypeptide(L)'
;MKKILILLSLFGLLTACNNRNEKPKEDKNTSNLEKSVSQDSTDLVQQNSFRVEEIDSFWNKKLADNKEFYKVTFPRTDIHLKIDGAPVEAGLAYTSWIAYRPMGNKTQIMGDMVMLDTEIPRVLPYLKENGIVITAIHNHLLREQPRLIYMHIAGNGDALELSKIMKGAYALTATPLTETKSESEKKEMDWAPVKKILGSNGKESGNLLKFGFPRKGSITMNGETMPSTFGIATAIGFQAINKNEAIITGDFVMRADEVNAVITELVKNNIEVAALHNHMLFEEPRLFYMHFWAKGNPEELAEGFKAALEQTSSIQ
;
A
#
# COMPACT_ATOMS: atom_id res chain seq x y z
N MET A 1 7.86 -51.59 -6.03
CA MET A 1 8.15 -51.08 -4.67
C MET A 1 9.60 -51.38 -4.34
N LYS A 2 10.48 -50.37 -4.37
CA LYS A 2 11.88 -50.49 -3.93
C LYS A 2 12.13 -49.36 -2.92
N LYS A 3 12.36 -49.73 -1.67
CA LYS A 3 12.65 -48.81 -0.55
C LYS A 3 14.13 -48.44 -0.62
N ILE A 4 14.43 -47.14 -0.65
CA ILE A 4 15.77 -46.58 -0.48
C ILE A 4 15.87 -46.09 0.96
N LEU A 5 16.83 -46.65 1.69
CA LEU A 5 17.20 -46.32 3.07
C LEU A 5 18.48 -45.47 2.98
N ILE A 6 18.47 -44.23 3.47
CA ILE A 6 19.68 -43.41 3.61
C ILE A 6 19.88 -43.10 5.09
N LEU A 7 21.05 -43.55 5.57
CA LEU A 7 21.59 -43.43 6.91
C LEU A 7 22.00 -41.97 7.20
N LEU A 8 21.58 -41.44 8.36
CA LEU A 8 22.19 -40.25 8.97
C LEU A 8 23.48 -40.67 9.70
N SER A 9 24.62 -40.09 9.34
CA SER A 9 25.85 -40.17 10.14
C SER A 9 26.10 -38.85 10.87
N LEU A 10 25.83 -38.88 12.17
CA LEU A 10 26.21 -37.88 13.16
C LEU A 10 27.71 -38.07 13.47
N PHE A 11 28.54 -37.03 13.31
CA PHE A 11 29.90 -37.02 13.84
C PHE A 11 30.05 -35.81 14.77
N GLY A 12 30.03 -36.08 16.06
CA GLY A 12 30.52 -35.17 17.09
C GLY A 12 31.98 -35.49 17.39
N LEU A 13 32.79 -34.46 17.60
CA LEU A 13 34.03 -34.56 18.36
C LEU A 13 34.07 -33.44 19.39
N LEU A 14 34.33 -33.84 20.63
CA LEU A 14 34.47 -33.02 21.84
C LEU A 14 35.95 -32.82 22.17
N THR A 15 36.23 -31.66 22.79
CA THR A 15 37.28 -31.36 23.82
C THR A 15 38.77 -31.30 23.38
N ALA A 16 39.66 -30.43 23.89
CA ALA A 16 39.61 -29.46 25.00
C ALA A 16 40.85 -28.50 25.00
N CYS A 17 40.71 -27.38 25.74
CA CYS A 17 41.68 -26.57 26.51
C CYS A 17 42.94 -25.95 25.85
N ASN A 18 43.10 -24.62 25.92
CA ASN A 18 43.86 -23.99 27.03
C ASN A 18 43.71 -22.45 27.07
N ASN A 19 43.84 -21.91 28.28
CA ASN A 19 43.63 -20.54 28.74
C ASN A 19 44.95 -19.76 28.73
N ARG A 20 44.97 -18.47 28.37
CA ARG A 20 45.98 -17.49 28.87
C ARG A 20 45.55 -16.04 28.63
N ASN A 21 45.37 -15.35 29.76
CA ASN A 21 45.29 -13.90 29.92
C ASN A 21 46.60 -13.22 29.50
N GLU A 22 46.52 -12.04 28.87
CA GLU A 22 47.45 -10.92 29.08
C GLU A 22 46.89 -9.60 28.49
N LYS A 23 46.90 -8.53 29.31
CA LYS A 23 46.72 -7.11 28.92
C LYS A 23 48.10 -6.42 28.97
N PRO A 24 48.37 -5.46 28.08
CA PRO A 24 48.76 -4.09 28.53
C PRO A 24 48.27 -3.01 27.52
N LYS A 25 48.27 -1.68 27.72
CA LYS A 25 48.53 -0.69 28.79
C LYS A 25 47.88 0.63 28.28
N GLU A 26 47.39 1.48 29.18
CA GLU A 26 47.01 2.88 28.91
C GLU A 26 48.25 3.72 28.58
N ASP A 27 48.15 4.59 27.57
CA ASP A 27 48.95 5.82 27.50
C ASP A 27 48.00 7.03 27.51
N LYS A 28 48.12 7.84 28.57
CA LYS A 28 47.54 9.17 28.71
C LYS A 28 48.64 10.17 28.39
N ASN A 29 48.45 11.03 27.39
CA ASN A 29 48.98 12.38 27.48
C ASN A 29 48.08 13.39 26.77
N THR A 30 47.92 14.52 27.44
CA THR A 30 46.85 15.50 27.33
C THR A 30 47.18 16.68 26.41
N SER A 31 46.13 17.18 25.76
CA SER A 31 45.82 18.60 25.47
C SER A 31 46.92 19.51 24.89
N ASN A 32 46.70 19.99 23.66
CA ASN A 32 46.79 21.42 23.37
C ASN A 32 45.87 21.85 22.22
N LEU A 33 45.40 23.08 22.39
CA LEU A 33 44.22 23.74 21.86
C LEU A 33 44.13 23.98 20.34
N GLU A 34 42.88 23.83 19.87
CA GLU A 34 42.06 24.75 19.07
C GLU A 34 42.49 25.28 17.67
N LYS A 35 41.47 25.19 16.81
CA LYS A 35 41.07 26.09 15.71
C LYS A 35 41.70 25.90 14.33
N SER A 36 40.95 25.15 13.52
CA SER A 36 40.49 25.42 12.14
C SER A 36 40.33 24.04 11.50
N VAL A 37 39.19 23.62 10.95
CA VAL A 37 38.43 24.27 9.90
C VAL A 37 36.96 23.83 10.02
N SER A 38 36.10 24.84 9.90
CA SER A 38 34.66 24.84 9.66
C SER A 38 34.09 23.75 8.75
N GLN A 39 32.81 23.44 9.00
CA GLN A 39 31.80 22.99 8.05
C GLN A 39 32.05 21.63 7.38
N ASP A 40 31.47 20.58 7.93
CA ASP A 40 30.45 19.84 7.17
C ASP A 40 29.50 19.10 8.11
N SER A 41 28.37 19.74 8.38
CA SER A 41 27.26 19.18 9.14
C SER A 41 25.98 19.33 8.32
N THR A 42 26.02 18.85 7.07
CA THR A 42 24.86 18.75 6.18
C THR A 42 25.23 17.83 5.01
N ASP A 43 25.28 16.51 5.23
CA ASP A 43 25.07 15.52 4.16
C ASP A 43 24.83 14.13 4.76
N LEU A 44 23.68 13.99 5.41
CA LEU A 44 22.96 12.71 5.43
C LEU A 44 21.89 12.79 4.34
N VAL A 45 22.30 12.98 3.10
CA VAL A 45 21.47 12.59 1.95
C VAL A 45 21.46 11.08 1.99
N GLN A 46 20.45 10.52 2.65
CA GLN A 46 20.03 9.15 2.47
C GLN A 46 19.96 8.91 0.96
N GLN A 47 20.88 8.10 0.43
CA GLN A 47 21.00 7.82 -0.99
C GLN A 47 19.68 7.20 -1.47
N ASN A 48 18.74 8.04 -1.89
CA ASN A 48 17.61 7.61 -2.68
C ASN A 48 18.19 6.97 -3.94
N SER A 49 17.77 5.74 -4.22
CA SER A 49 18.25 4.95 -5.36
C SER A 49 17.94 5.58 -6.72
N PHE A 50 17.17 6.68 -6.73
CA PHE A 50 16.80 7.48 -7.89
C PHE A 50 16.53 8.93 -7.47
N ARG A 51 16.59 9.86 -8.43
CA ARG A 51 16.24 11.26 -8.22
C ARG A 51 14.73 11.43 -8.35
N VAL A 52 14.07 11.82 -7.27
CA VAL A 52 12.60 11.95 -7.23
C VAL A 52 12.13 12.98 -8.24
N GLU A 53 12.88 14.07 -8.44
CA GLU A 53 12.53 15.14 -9.37
C GLU A 53 12.51 14.67 -10.83
N GLU A 54 13.31 13.66 -11.17
CA GLU A 54 13.30 13.04 -12.49
C GLU A 54 11.99 12.29 -12.74
N ILE A 55 11.50 11.58 -11.73
CA ILE A 55 10.23 10.86 -11.79
C ILE A 55 9.05 11.83 -11.75
N ASP A 56 9.13 12.89 -10.94
CA ASP A 56 8.15 13.98 -10.92
C ASP A 56 8.01 14.61 -12.31
N SER A 57 9.14 14.92 -12.94
CA SER A 57 9.20 15.52 -14.29
C SER A 57 8.63 14.57 -15.34
N PHE A 58 8.96 13.27 -15.26
CA PHE A 58 8.47 12.26 -16.20
C PHE A 58 6.94 12.12 -16.17
N TRP A 59 6.35 12.11 -14.97
CA TRP A 59 4.90 12.03 -14.79
C TRP A 59 4.20 13.38 -14.91
N ASN A 60 4.95 14.49 -14.92
CA ASN A 60 4.44 15.83 -14.78
C ASN A 60 3.50 15.96 -13.56
N LYS A 61 3.91 15.32 -12.45
CA LYS A 61 3.17 15.23 -11.19
C LYS A 61 4.17 15.15 -10.06
N LYS A 62 3.96 15.92 -9.00
CA LYS A 62 4.75 15.75 -7.78
C LYS A 62 4.36 14.44 -7.09
N LEU A 63 5.29 13.52 -6.91
CA LEU A 63 5.06 12.31 -6.14
C LEU A 63 4.82 12.68 -4.68
N ALA A 64 3.86 12.00 -4.05
CA ALA A 64 3.62 12.14 -2.64
C ALA A 64 4.79 11.50 -1.87
N ASP A 65 5.56 12.32 -1.15
CA ASP A 65 6.57 11.88 -0.21
C ASP A 65 5.90 11.33 1.05
N ASN A 66 6.19 10.07 1.35
CA ASN A 66 5.69 9.38 2.52
C ASN A 66 6.86 8.81 3.35
N LYS A 67 8.01 9.50 3.32
CA LYS A 67 9.27 9.22 4.02
C LYS A 67 10.05 8.02 3.47
N GLU A 68 9.45 6.84 3.44
CA GLU A 68 10.14 5.60 3.03
C GLU A 68 9.98 5.26 1.55
N PHE A 69 9.08 5.96 0.86
CA PHE A 69 8.74 5.72 -0.54
C PHE A 69 7.99 6.93 -1.12
N TYR A 70 7.86 6.93 -2.44
CA TYR A 70 7.19 7.96 -3.21
C TYR A 70 5.99 7.37 -3.94
N LYS A 71 4.85 8.06 -3.97
CA LYS A 71 3.63 7.56 -4.62
C LYS A 71 3.11 8.51 -5.71
N VAL A 72 2.73 7.94 -6.84
CA VAL A 72 1.94 8.61 -7.88
C VAL A 72 0.59 7.91 -8.03
N THR A 73 -0.45 8.68 -8.33
CA THR A 73 -1.82 8.17 -8.47
C THR A 73 -2.49 8.69 -9.74
N PHE A 74 -3.34 7.84 -10.32
CA PHE A 74 -4.05 8.06 -11.57
C PHE A 74 -5.53 7.66 -11.38
N PRO A 75 -6.39 8.57 -10.89
CA PRO A 75 -7.81 8.33 -10.79
C PRO A 75 -8.40 8.14 -12.19
N ARG A 76 -9.25 7.12 -12.37
CA ARG A 76 -9.96 6.84 -13.63
C ARG A 76 -11.12 7.82 -13.85
N THR A 77 -10.82 9.11 -13.97
CA THR A 77 -11.82 10.18 -14.20
C THR A 77 -12.49 10.10 -15.57
N ASP A 78 -11.99 9.23 -16.46
CA ASP A 78 -12.63 8.83 -17.71
C ASP A 78 -13.87 7.95 -17.49
N ILE A 79 -13.98 7.26 -16.34
CA ILE A 79 -15.07 6.35 -16.01
C ILE A 79 -16.09 7.03 -15.11
N HIS A 80 -17.37 6.91 -15.48
CA HIS A 80 -18.51 7.31 -14.65
C HIS A 80 -19.09 6.08 -13.94
N LEU A 81 -18.48 5.70 -12.81
CA LEU A 81 -18.85 4.50 -12.08
C LEU A 81 -20.16 4.69 -11.30
N LYS A 82 -21.03 3.67 -11.32
CA LYS A 82 -22.17 3.54 -10.43
C LYS A 82 -22.17 2.19 -9.73
N ILE A 83 -22.59 2.16 -8.47
CA ILE A 83 -22.91 0.93 -7.73
C ILE A 83 -24.32 1.06 -7.20
N ASP A 84 -25.18 0.09 -7.53
CA ASP A 84 -26.60 0.10 -7.15
C ASP A 84 -27.29 1.45 -7.47
N GLY A 85 -26.89 2.06 -8.60
CA GLY A 85 -27.39 3.35 -9.09
C GLY A 85 -26.74 4.59 -8.47
N ALA A 86 -25.99 4.46 -7.37
CA ALA A 86 -25.29 5.59 -6.74
C ALA A 86 -23.97 5.91 -7.47
N PRO A 87 -23.70 7.18 -7.80
CA PRO A 87 -22.44 7.58 -8.46
C PRO A 87 -21.27 7.47 -7.48
N VAL A 88 -20.12 7.01 -7.98
CA VAL A 88 -18.90 6.85 -7.20
C VAL A 88 -17.80 7.72 -7.81
N GLU A 89 -17.15 8.54 -7.01
CA GLU A 89 -16.02 9.36 -7.42
C GLU A 89 -14.77 8.49 -7.59
N ALA A 90 -13.97 8.72 -8.65
CA ALA A 90 -12.74 7.98 -8.92
C ALA A 90 -11.77 7.98 -7.74
N GLY A 91 -11.73 9.12 -7.03
CA GLY A 91 -10.96 9.29 -5.82
C GLY A 91 -11.38 8.33 -4.71
N LEU A 92 -12.63 7.84 -4.64
CA LEU A 92 -13.05 6.94 -3.56
C LEU A 92 -12.46 5.53 -3.74
N ALA A 93 -12.70 4.88 -4.88
CA ALA A 93 -12.59 3.42 -4.99
C ALA A 93 -11.78 2.90 -6.19
N TYR A 94 -11.49 3.73 -7.19
CA TYR A 94 -11.00 3.26 -8.49
C TYR A 94 -9.89 4.17 -9.04
N THR A 95 -8.85 4.32 -8.22
CA THR A 95 -7.63 5.08 -8.52
C THR A 95 -6.44 4.13 -8.66
N SER A 96 -5.81 4.12 -9.85
CA SER A 96 -4.57 3.37 -10.04
C SER A 96 -3.41 4.06 -9.33
N TRP A 97 -2.40 3.32 -8.90
CA TRP A 97 -1.24 3.90 -8.25
C TRP A 97 0.05 3.11 -8.48
N ILE A 98 1.18 3.81 -8.35
CA ILE A 98 2.52 3.23 -8.30
C ILE A 98 3.23 3.82 -7.08
N ALA A 99 3.82 2.96 -6.27
CA ALA A 99 4.68 3.31 -5.16
C ALA A 99 6.12 2.90 -5.49
N TYR A 100 7.07 3.79 -5.22
CA TYR A 100 8.50 3.63 -5.50
C TYR A 100 9.27 3.63 -4.19
N ARG A 101 9.89 2.50 -3.85
CA ARG A 101 10.77 2.37 -2.70
C ARG A 101 12.23 2.31 -3.13
N PRO A 102 13.09 3.21 -2.62
CA PRO A 102 14.52 3.09 -2.76
C PRO A 102 15.08 1.79 -2.15
N MET A 103 15.89 1.05 -2.91
CA MET A 103 16.54 -0.20 -2.48
C MET A 103 18.02 -0.21 -2.90
N GLY A 104 18.85 0.56 -2.20
CA GLY A 104 20.28 0.69 -2.52
C GLY A 104 20.48 1.30 -3.91
N ASN A 105 20.99 0.51 -4.87
CA ASN A 105 21.19 0.95 -6.25
C ASN A 105 20.02 0.61 -7.19
N LYS A 106 18.92 0.07 -6.66
CA LYS A 106 17.72 -0.28 -7.43
C LYS A 106 16.49 0.33 -6.76
N THR A 107 15.39 0.34 -7.49
CA THR A 107 14.08 0.72 -6.99
C THR A 107 13.15 -0.48 -7.06
N GLN A 108 12.37 -0.66 -6.01
CA GLN A 108 11.22 -1.56 -6.02
C GLN A 108 9.96 -0.74 -6.26
N ILE A 109 9.09 -1.25 -7.13
CA ILE A 109 7.74 -0.74 -7.28
C ILE A 109 6.72 -1.78 -6.84
N MET A 110 5.63 -1.28 -6.27
CA MET A 110 4.35 -1.97 -6.25
C MET A 110 3.30 -1.05 -6.83
N GLY A 111 2.22 -1.63 -7.32
CA GLY A 111 1.12 -0.86 -7.85
C GLY A 111 -0.19 -1.63 -7.86
N ASP A 112 -1.23 -0.87 -8.13
CA ASP A 112 -2.57 -1.36 -8.38
C ASP A 112 -3.08 -0.64 -9.62
N MET A 113 -3.41 -1.40 -10.66
CA MET A 113 -3.98 -0.89 -11.89
C MET A 113 -5.47 -1.18 -11.92
N VAL A 114 -6.25 -0.11 -12.05
CA VAL A 114 -7.71 -0.17 -12.19
C VAL A 114 -8.06 -0.11 -13.67
N MET A 115 -8.74 -1.15 -14.15
CA MET A 115 -9.03 -1.36 -15.55
C MET A 115 -10.47 -1.79 -15.79
N LEU A 116 -10.98 -1.52 -16.98
CA LEU A 116 -12.10 -2.28 -17.52
C LEU A 116 -11.63 -3.72 -17.80
N ASP A 117 -12.53 -4.69 -17.68
CA ASP A 117 -12.23 -6.08 -18.04
C ASP A 117 -11.71 -6.23 -19.48
N THR A 118 -12.23 -5.42 -20.40
CA THR A 118 -11.79 -5.34 -21.81
C THR A 118 -10.38 -4.77 -22.02
N GLU A 119 -9.80 -4.10 -21.03
CA GLU A 119 -8.43 -3.56 -21.13
C GLU A 119 -7.36 -4.60 -20.77
N ILE A 120 -7.69 -5.59 -19.93
CA ILE A 120 -6.76 -6.61 -19.43
C ILE A 120 -6.01 -7.38 -20.53
N PRO A 121 -6.65 -7.87 -21.61
CA PRO A 121 -5.97 -8.69 -22.60
C PRO A 121 -4.82 -7.99 -23.34
N ARG A 122 -4.79 -6.65 -23.32
CA ARG A 122 -3.70 -5.85 -23.91
C ARG A 122 -2.64 -5.46 -22.88
N VAL A 123 -3.07 -5.12 -21.65
CA VAL A 123 -2.17 -4.66 -20.59
C VAL A 123 -1.33 -5.80 -20.01
N LEU A 124 -1.95 -6.95 -19.71
CA LEU A 124 -1.27 -8.05 -19.03
C LEU A 124 -0.06 -8.59 -19.83
N PRO A 125 -0.19 -8.92 -21.13
CA PRO A 125 0.95 -9.39 -21.91
C PRO A 125 2.08 -8.36 -21.97
N TYR A 126 1.75 -7.09 -22.20
CA TYR A 126 2.74 -6.01 -22.23
C TYR A 126 3.53 -5.92 -20.92
N LEU A 127 2.84 -5.97 -19.76
CA LEU A 127 3.50 -5.95 -18.46
C LEU A 127 4.43 -7.17 -18.28
N LYS A 128 3.96 -8.36 -18.68
CA LYS A 128 4.75 -9.60 -18.58
C LYS A 128 5.99 -9.58 -19.48
N GLU A 129 5.87 -9.10 -20.71
CA GLU A 129 6.96 -8.97 -21.68
C GLU A 129 8.03 -7.98 -21.20
N ASN A 130 7.61 -6.93 -20.47
CA ASN A 130 8.51 -5.93 -19.89
C ASN A 130 8.96 -6.26 -18.44
N GLY A 131 8.81 -7.51 -18.01
CA GLY A 131 9.37 -8.00 -16.75
C GLY A 131 8.63 -7.56 -15.48
N ILE A 132 7.43 -7.00 -15.59
CA ILE A 132 6.57 -6.70 -14.44
C ILE A 132 5.92 -7.98 -13.92
N VAL A 133 5.91 -8.14 -12.61
CA VAL A 133 5.28 -9.27 -11.91
C VAL A 133 3.82 -8.91 -11.65
N ILE A 134 2.90 -9.76 -12.07
CA ILE A 134 1.50 -9.66 -11.68
C ILE A 134 1.33 -10.45 -10.39
N THR A 135 0.88 -9.80 -9.33
CA THR A 135 0.74 -10.42 -8.00
C THR A 135 -0.69 -10.81 -7.69
N ALA A 136 -1.68 -10.15 -8.31
CA ALA A 136 -3.09 -10.52 -8.24
C ALA A 136 -3.92 -9.88 -9.36
N ILE A 137 -5.07 -10.50 -9.69
CA ILE A 137 -6.11 -9.95 -10.57
C ILE A 137 -7.47 -10.30 -9.96
N HIS A 138 -8.26 -9.31 -9.55
CA HIS A 138 -9.55 -9.52 -8.88
C HIS A 138 -10.41 -8.26 -8.88
N ASN A 139 -11.61 -8.33 -8.30
CA ASN A 139 -12.47 -7.17 -8.05
C ASN A 139 -12.25 -6.60 -6.65
N HIS A 140 -12.50 -5.30 -6.48
CA HIS A 140 -12.67 -4.68 -5.15
C HIS A 140 -14.15 -4.41 -4.84
N LEU A 141 -14.98 -4.32 -5.87
CA LEU A 141 -16.37 -3.88 -5.79
C LEU A 141 -17.31 -4.98 -6.28
N LEU A 142 -18.57 -4.89 -5.87
CA LEU A 142 -19.68 -5.70 -6.37
C LEU A 142 -20.69 -4.80 -7.07
N ARG A 143 -21.32 -5.33 -8.12
CA ARG A 143 -22.43 -4.70 -8.87
C ARG A 143 -22.07 -3.34 -9.49
N GLU A 144 -20.78 -3.08 -9.67
CA GLU A 144 -20.32 -1.85 -10.27
C GLU A 144 -20.58 -1.84 -11.79
N GLN A 145 -20.92 -0.66 -12.30
CA GLN A 145 -21.19 -0.41 -13.70
C GLN A 145 -20.44 0.85 -14.16
N PRO A 146 -19.53 0.75 -15.15
CA PRO A 146 -19.08 -0.47 -15.82
C PRO A 146 -18.25 -1.40 -14.91
N ARG A 147 -18.07 -2.67 -15.32
CA ARG A 147 -17.25 -3.65 -14.58
C ARG A 147 -15.80 -3.18 -14.48
N LEU A 148 -15.26 -3.20 -13.27
CA LEU A 148 -13.85 -2.89 -13.01
C LEU A 148 -13.10 -4.13 -12.51
N ILE A 149 -11.86 -4.24 -12.93
CA ILE A 149 -10.90 -5.24 -12.46
C ILE A 149 -9.63 -4.54 -12.03
N TYR A 150 -9.07 -5.03 -10.93
CA TYR A 150 -7.89 -4.52 -10.27
C TYR A 150 -6.76 -5.53 -10.49
N MET A 151 -5.59 -5.02 -10.86
CA MET A 151 -4.40 -5.81 -11.13
C MET A 151 -3.25 -5.29 -10.28
N HIS A 152 -2.83 -6.08 -9.31
CA HIS A 152 -1.69 -5.78 -8.47
C HIS A 152 -0.41 -6.17 -9.17
N ILE A 153 0.58 -5.28 -9.11
CA ILE A 153 1.86 -5.43 -9.78
C ILE A 153 3.03 -5.19 -8.83
N ALA A 154 4.15 -5.82 -9.14
CA ALA A 154 5.44 -5.57 -8.51
C ALA A 154 6.56 -5.55 -9.54
N GLY A 155 7.64 -4.82 -9.25
CA GLY A 155 8.79 -4.70 -10.15
C GLY A 155 10.03 -4.26 -9.39
N ASN A 156 11.21 -4.56 -9.94
CA ASN A 156 12.49 -4.10 -9.42
C ASN A 156 13.38 -3.66 -10.58
N GLY A 157 14.08 -2.54 -10.45
CA GLY A 157 14.89 -1.99 -11.54
C GLY A 157 15.21 -0.51 -11.35
N ASP A 158 15.58 0.15 -12.44
CA ASP A 158 15.72 1.60 -12.48
C ASP A 158 14.34 2.28 -12.41
N ALA A 159 14.20 3.34 -11.61
CA ALA A 159 12.92 3.99 -11.39
C ALA A 159 12.34 4.64 -12.65
N LEU A 160 13.18 5.21 -13.51
CA LEU A 160 12.72 5.87 -14.74
C LEU A 160 12.32 4.82 -15.79
N GLU A 161 13.10 3.74 -15.94
CA GLU A 161 12.73 2.64 -16.84
C GLU A 161 11.43 1.95 -16.41
N LEU A 162 11.26 1.69 -15.12
CA LEU A 162 9.99 1.19 -14.57
C LEU A 162 8.83 2.17 -14.85
N SER A 163 9.07 3.48 -14.73
CA SER A 163 8.05 4.50 -15.04
C SER A 163 7.68 4.53 -16.53
N LYS A 164 8.66 4.36 -17.43
CA LYS A 164 8.41 4.23 -18.88
C LYS A 164 7.56 3.01 -19.20
N ILE A 165 7.90 1.86 -18.61
CA ILE A 165 7.11 0.63 -18.77
C ILE A 165 5.67 0.87 -18.31
N MET A 166 5.48 1.39 -17.10
CA MET A 166 4.13 1.64 -16.57
C MET A 166 3.36 2.68 -17.38
N LYS A 167 4.02 3.72 -17.91
CA LYS A 167 3.37 4.70 -18.81
C LYS A 167 2.90 4.04 -20.10
N GLY A 168 3.69 3.12 -20.66
CA GLY A 168 3.27 2.31 -21.82
C GLY A 168 2.09 1.39 -21.49
N ALA A 169 2.03 0.81 -20.29
CA ALA A 169 0.89 0.01 -19.85
C ALA A 169 -0.39 0.85 -19.74
N TYR A 170 -0.31 2.05 -19.14
CA TYR A 170 -1.45 2.97 -19.09
C TYR A 170 -1.86 3.50 -20.47
N ALA A 171 -0.95 3.59 -21.44
CA ALA A 171 -1.29 3.97 -22.81
C ALA A 171 -2.16 2.93 -23.53
N LEU A 172 -2.27 1.71 -23.00
CA LEU A 172 -3.16 0.65 -23.49
C LEU A 172 -4.57 0.72 -22.86
N THR A 173 -4.78 1.66 -21.93
CA THR A 173 -6.07 1.94 -21.27
C THR A 173 -6.51 3.38 -21.58
N ALA A 174 -7.68 3.77 -21.10
CA ALA A 174 -8.13 5.16 -21.13
C ALA A 174 -7.71 5.97 -19.87
N THR A 175 -6.83 5.44 -19.02
CA THR A 175 -6.45 6.05 -17.74
C THR A 175 -5.86 7.46 -17.93
N PRO A 176 -6.47 8.50 -17.35
CA PRO A 176 -5.93 9.86 -17.41
C PRO A 176 -4.62 9.98 -16.64
N LEU A 177 -3.54 10.34 -17.34
CA LEU A 177 -2.21 10.50 -16.75
C LEU A 177 -1.91 11.93 -16.28
N THR A 178 -2.72 12.89 -16.67
CA THR A 178 -2.63 14.29 -16.22
C THR A 178 -3.69 14.58 -15.18
N GLU A 179 -3.45 15.58 -14.32
CA GLU A 179 -4.49 16.03 -13.40
C GLU A 179 -5.70 16.56 -14.17
N THR A 180 -6.86 15.96 -13.88
CA THR A 180 -8.17 16.49 -14.28
C THR A 180 -8.79 17.13 -13.05
N LYS A 181 -9.25 18.38 -13.17
CA LYS A 181 -10.04 19.00 -12.11
C LYS A 181 -11.39 18.30 -12.06
N SER A 182 -11.74 17.70 -10.92
CA SER A 182 -13.08 17.17 -10.68
C SER A 182 -14.01 18.34 -10.33
N GLU A 183 -15.07 18.54 -11.13
CA GLU A 183 -16.12 19.54 -10.92
C GLU A 183 -17.32 18.96 -10.16
N SER A 184 -17.08 18.08 -9.18
CA SER A 184 -18.16 17.59 -8.32
C SER A 184 -18.69 18.71 -7.44
N GLU A 185 -20.01 18.93 -7.46
CA GLU A 185 -20.67 19.81 -6.50
C GLU A 185 -20.32 19.38 -5.07
N LYS A 186 -19.82 20.32 -4.28
CA LYS A 186 -19.49 20.08 -2.87
C LYS A 186 -20.77 19.79 -2.09
N LYS A 187 -20.80 18.67 -1.39
CA LYS A 187 -21.90 18.28 -0.50
C LYS A 187 -21.63 18.85 0.90
N GLU A 188 -22.68 19.32 1.56
CA GLU A 188 -22.64 19.89 2.92
C GLU A 188 -22.55 18.79 4.01
N MET A 189 -21.58 17.89 3.90
CA MET A 189 -21.32 16.85 4.90
C MET A 189 -20.42 17.38 6.02
N ASP A 190 -20.79 17.10 7.27
CA ASP A 190 -19.92 17.30 8.44
C ASP A 190 -19.21 15.99 8.81
N TRP A 191 -17.89 15.97 8.64
CA TRP A 191 -17.04 14.81 8.96
C TRP A 191 -16.55 14.79 10.41
N ALA A 192 -16.84 15.81 11.22
CA ALA A 192 -16.36 15.88 12.60
C ALA A 192 -16.80 14.67 13.45
N PRO A 193 -18.05 14.16 13.35
CA PRO A 193 -18.44 12.96 14.07
C PRO A 193 -17.65 11.70 13.65
N VAL A 194 -17.43 11.51 12.34
CA VAL A 194 -16.63 10.39 11.83
C VAL A 194 -15.18 10.45 12.33
N LYS A 195 -14.57 11.65 12.31
CA LYS A 195 -13.21 11.85 12.84
C LYS A 195 -13.13 11.65 14.36
N LYS A 196 -14.20 11.92 15.10
CA LYS A 196 -14.26 11.61 16.54
C LYS A 196 -14.21 10.10 16.79
N ILE A 197 -14.83 9.30 15.91
CA ILE A 197 -14.90 7.84 16.03
C ILE A 197 -13.59 7.18 15.58
N LEU A 198 -13.07 7.58 14.41
CA LEU A 198 -11.95 6.93 13.72
C LEU A 198 -10.59 7.61 13.90
N GLY A 199 -10.55 8.82 14.45
CA GLY A 199 -9.32 9.60 14.65
C GLY A 199 -9.29 10.92 13.88
N SER A 200 -8.46 11.86 14.34
CA SER A 200 -8.39 13.21 13.77
C SER A 200 -7.53 13.31 12.49
N ASN A 201 -6.79 12.26 12.14
CA ASN A 201 -5.86 12.20 11.01
C ASN A 201 -6.54 11.98 9.64
N GLY A 202 -7.87 11.87 9.60
CA GLY A 202 -8.64 11.72 8.37
C GLY A 202 -8.40 12.85 7.38
N LYS A 203 -8.06 12.49 6.13
CA LYS A 203 -7.75 13.44 5.04
C LYS A 203 -9.00 13.72 4.21
N GLU A 204 -9.38 14.98 4.13
CA GLU A 204 -10.49 15.44 3.31
C GLU A 204 -10.04 15.88 1.92
N SER A 205 -10.84 15.58 0.90
CA SER A 205 -10.64 16.06 -0.47
C SER A 205 -11.98 16.10 -1.19
N GLY A 206 -12.51 17.31 -1.44
CA GLY A 206 -13.83 17.47 -2.04
C GLY A 206 -14.92 16.85 -1.16
N ASN A 207 -15.65 15.86 -1.68
CA ASN A 207 -16.69 15.11 -0.96
C ASN A 207 -16.14 13.87 -0.22
N LEU A 208 -14.82 13.66 -0.25
CA LEU A 208 -14.19 12.47 0.28
C LEU A 208 -13.53 12.73 1.63
N LEU A 209 -13.59 11.72 2.50
CA LEU A 209 -12.79 11.62 3.73
C LEU A 209 -12.12 10.25 3.74
N LYS A 210 -10.80 10.20 3.97
CA LYS A 210 -10.05 8.94 3.96
C LYS A 210 -9.17 8.75 5.18
N PHE A 211 -9.06 7.49 5.60
CA PHE A 211 -8.20 7.04 6.68
C PHE A 211 -7.31 5.89 6.21
N GLY A 212 -6.14 5.78 6.84
CA GLY A 212 -5.26 4.63 6.72
C GLY A 212 -4.76 4.25 8.11
N PHE A 213 -4.83 2.97 8.42
CA PHE A 213 -4.50 2.39 9.71
C PHE A 213 -3.35 1.40 9.51
N PRO A 214 -2.10 1.82 9.78
CA PRO A 214 -0.95 0.93 9.73
C PRO A 214 -1.14 -0.25 10.68
N ARG A 215 -0.63 -1.41 10.30
CA ARG A 215 -0.67 -2.60 11.14
C ARG A 215 0.54 -2.67 12.08
N LYS A 216 0.34 -3.22 13.29
CA LYS A 216 1.42 -3.61 14.20
C LYS A 216 2.16 -4.84 13.69
N GLY A 217 3.46 -4.90 13.98
CA GLY A 217 4.33 -5.99 13.58
C GLY A 217 4.96 -5.76 12.20
N SER A 218 6.10 -6.40 11.98
CA SER A 218 6.79 -6.32 10.69
C SER A 218 6.14 -7.27 9.69
N ILE A 219 5.86 -6.77 8.50
CA ILE A 219 5.57 -7.58 7.32
C ILE A 219 6.84 -7.58 6.49
N THR A 220 7.29 -8.74 6.05
CA THR A 220 8.51 -8.90 5.27
C THR A 220 8.20 -9.50 3.91
N MET A 221 9.00 -9.17 2.91
CA MET A 221 8.98 -9.85 1.62
C MET A 221 10.43 -10.01 1.16
N ASN A 222 10.83 -11.22 0.80
CA ASN A 222 12.23 -11.55 0.48
C ASN A 222 13.23 -11.18 1.58
N GLY A 223 12.81 -11.29 2.85
CA GLY A 223 13.66 -10.99 4.02
C GLY A 223 13.77 -9.50 4.38
N GLU A 224 13.12 -8.61 3.64
CA GLU A 224 13.10 -7.18 3.94
C GLU A 224 11.75 -6.73 4.49
N THR A 225 11.76 -5.90 5.52
CA THR A 225 10.55 -5.24 6.04
C THR A 225 9.91 -4.38 4.96
N MET A 226 8.61 -4.54 4.75
CA MET A 226 7.80 -3.77 3.83
C MET A 226 7.23 -2.53 4.55
N PRO A 227 7.32 -1.33 3.95
CA PRO A 227 6.66 -0.14 4.49
C PRO A 227 5.13 -0.29 4.48
N SER A 228 4.48 0.27 5.50
CA SER A 228 3.01 0.15 5.73
C SER A 228 2.14 0.53 4.51
N THR A 229 2.69 1.39 3.69
CA THR A 229 2.09 2.10 2.59
C THR A 229 2.27 1.41 1.22
N PHE A 230 2.94 0.26 1.17
CA PHE A 230 2.89 -0.67 0.03
C PHE A 230 1.60 -1.51 0.02
N GLY A 231 0.48 -0.86 0.37
CA GLY A 231 -0.81 -1.54 0.51
C GLY A 231 -0.80 -2.59 1.61
N ILE A 232 -0.20 -2.31 2.77
CA ILE A 232 -0.26 -3.20 3.96
C ILE A 232 -0.89 -2.51 5.18
N ALA A 233 -1.54 -1.38 4.93
CA ALA A 233 -2.35 -0.66 5.91
C ALA A 233 -3.82 -0.86 5.54
N THR A 234 -4.66 -1.08 6.55
CA THR A 234 -6.11 -1.09 6.38
C THR A 234 -6.56 0.32 6.01
N ALA A 235 -7.43 0.46 5.02
CA ALA A 235 -7.91 1.76 4.56
C ALA A 235 -9.45 1.80 4.49
N ILE A 236 -9.99 3.01 4.68
CA ILE A 236 -11.39 3.32 4.44
C ILE A 236 -11.50 4.71 3.81
N GLY A 237 -12.34 4.81 2.80
CA GLY A 237 -12.81 6.07 2.24
C GLY A 237 -14.31 6.22 2.47
N PHE A 238 -14.72 7.45 2.74
CA PHE A 238 -16.10 7.91 2.75
C PHE A 238 -16.30 8.83 1.56
N GLN A 239 -17.47 8.75 0.92
CA GLN A 239 -17.95 9.74 -0.05
C GLN A 239 -19.32 10.25 0.40
N ALA A 240 -19.46 11.56 0.53
CA ALA A 240 -20.75 12.18 0.80
C ALA A 240 -21.71 12.01 -0.39
N ILE A 241 -22.92 11.52 -0.13
CA ILE A 241 -24.03 11.51 -1.10
C ILE A 241 -24.89 12.75 -0.90
N ASN A 242 -25.18 13.07 0.36
CA ASN A 242 -25.84 14.29 0.81
C ASN A 242 -25.36 14.60 2.24
N LYS A 243 -25.98 15.57 2.93
CA LYS A 243 -25.59 16.00 4.28
C LYS A 243 -25.65 14.91 5.37
N ASN A 244 -26.41 13.84 5.17
CA ASN A 244 -26.68 12.81 6.19
C ASN A 244 -26.34 11.39 5.73
N GLU A 245 -25.92 11.20 4.49
CA GLU A 245 -25.71 9.88 3.88
C GLU A 245 -24.35 9.83 3.18
N ALA A 246 -23.62 8.76 3.42
CA ALA A 246 -22.33 8.48 2.80
C ALA A 246 -22.28 7.06 2.24
N ILE A 247 -21.33 6.85 1.34
CA ILE A 247 -20.86 5.53 0.93
C ILE A 247 -19.49 5.30 1.57
N ILE A 248 -19.23 4.06 2.00
CA ILE A 248 -17.89 3.63 2.40
C ILE A 248 -17.41 2.46 1.55
N THR A 249 -16.10 2.45 1.31
CA THR A 249 -15.37 1.30 0.78
C THR A 249 -13.89 1.45 1.13
N GLY A 250 -13.14 0.38 0.96
CA GLY A 250 -11.73 0.29 1.33
C GLY A 250 -11.31 -1.16 1.41
N ASP A 251 -10.31 -1.44 2.23
CA ASP A 251 -9.79 -2.77 2.44
C ASP A 251 -9.22 -2.97 3.85
N PHE A 252 -9.51 -4.12 4.44
CA PHE A 252 -8.82 -4.61 5.63
C PHE A 252 -7.60 -5.42 5.23
N VAL A 253 -6.49 -5.23 5.97
CA VAL A 253 -5.27 -6.03 5.86
C VAL A 253 -5.10 -6.88 7.12
N MET A 254 -5.20 -8.19 6.96
CA MET A 254 -5.43 -9.13 8.07
C MET A 254 -4.47 -10.32 8.03
N ARG A 255 -4.23 -10.90 9.20
CA ARG A 255 -3.75 -12.28 9.31
C ARG A 255 -4.91 -13.26 9.17
N ALA A 256 -4.59 -14.52 8.87
CA ALA A 256 -5.58 -15.59 8.68
C ALA A 256 -6.56 -15.74 9.86
N ASP A 257 -6.07 -15.58 11.10
CA ASP A 257 -6.83 -15.73 12.34
C ASP A 257 -7.81 -14.56 12.61
N GLU A 258 -7.64 -13.43 11.93
CA GLU A 258 -8.47 -12.23 12.09
C GLU A 258 -9.66 -12.19 11.10
N VAL A 259 -9.54 -12.90 9.96
CA VAL A 259 -10.46 -12.78 8.81
C VAL A 259 -11.93 -12.97 9.20
N ASN A 260 -12.28 -14.08 9.87
CA ASN A 260 -13.68 -14.38 10.16
C ASN A 260 -14.27 -13.49 11.27
N ALA A 261 -13.43 -12.99 12.19
CA ALA A 261 -13.86 -12.03 13.20
C ALA A 261 -14.24 -10.69 12.54
N VAL A 262 -13.45 -10.24 11.57
CA VAL A 262 -13.76 -9.05 10.77
C VAL A 262 -15.05 -9.23 9.97
N ILE A 263 -15.24 -10.35 9.25
CA ILE A 263 -16.51 -10.63 8.53
C ILE A 263 -17.70 -10.55 9.47
N THR A 264 -17.58 -11.14 10.65
CA THR A 264 -18.67 -11.17 11.65
C THR A 264 -19.10 -9.75 12.04
N GLU A 265 -18.14 -8.88 12.37
CA GLU A 265 -18.47 -7.50 12.73
C GLU A 265 -18.96 -6.67 11.54
N LEU A 266 -18.43 -6.86 10.33
CA LEU A 266 -18.96 -6.18 9.15
C LEU A 266 -20.43 -6.56 8.87
N VAL A 267 -20.75 -7.86 8.88
CA VAL A 267 -22.12 -8.34 8.65
C VAL A 267 -23.08 -7.84 9.72
N LYS A 268 -22.67 -7.89 11.00
CA LYS A 268 -23.48 -7.40 12.13
C LYS A 268 -23.80 -5.91 12.03
N ASN A 269 -22.94 -5.12 11.38
CA ASN A 269 -23.12 -3.69 11.16
C ASN A 269 -23.63 -3.35 9.75
N ASN A 270 -24.17 -4.32 9.01
CA ASN A 270 -24.70 -4.15 7.66
C ASN A 270 -23.68 -3.57 6.65
N ILE A 271 -22.40 -3.91 6.83
CA ILE A 271 -21.33 -3.60 5.88
C ILE A 271 -21.07 -4.85 5.03
N GLU A 272 -21.28 -4.75 3.73
CA GLU A 272 -21.16 -5.87 2.81
C GLU A 272 -19.69 -6.18 2.53
N VAL A 273 -19.31 -7.46 2.65
CA VAL A 273 -18.01 -7.95 2.19
C VAL A 273 -18.04 -8.11 0.67
N ALA A 274 -17.20 -7.35 -0.03
CA ALA A 274 -17.16 -7.31 -1.49
C ALA A 274 -16.20 -8.35 -2.10
N ALA A 275 -15.06 -8.59 -1.44
CA ALA A 275 -14.06 -9.57 -1.88
C ALA A 275 -13.14 -9.97 -0.72
N LEU A 276 -12.58 -11.18 -0.77
CA LEU A 276 -11.51 -11.66 0.10
C LEU A 276 -10.43 -12.34 -0.76
N HIS A 277 -9.21 -11.82 -0.76
CA HIS A 277 -8.11 -12.29 -1.61
C HIS A 277 -6.74 -11.87 -1.04
N ASN A 278 -5.69 -11.98 -1.84
CA ASN A 278 -4.34 -11.52 -1.53
C ASN A 278 -3.87 -10.48 -2.57
N HIS A 279 -3.07 -9.49 -2.16
CA HIS A 279 -2.42 -8.54 -3.08
C HIS A 279 -0.96 -8.93 -3.39
N MET A 280 -0.34 -9.74 -2.54
CA MET A 280 1.06 -10.16 -2.62
C MET A 280 1.20 -11.69 -2.70
N LEU A 281 2.38 -12.14 -3.13
CA LEU A 281 2.67 -13.57 -3.38
C LEU A 281 3.48 -14.23 -2.26
N PHE A 282 4.40 -13.48 -1.63
CA PHE A 282 5.48 -14.04 -0.79
C PHE A 282 5.73 -13.22 0.49
N GLU A 283 4.74 -12.45 0.92
CA GLU A 283 4.80 -11.68 2.15
C GLU A 283 4.70 -12.61 3.38
N GLU A 284 5.46 -12.29 4.41
CA GLU A 284 5.51 -13.00 5.69
C GLU A 284 5.35 -12.04 6.87
N PRO A 285 4.39 -12.26 7.80
CA PRO A 285 3.38 -13.31 7.76
C PRO A 285 2.40 -13.13 6.58
N ARG A 286 1.83 -14.24 6.09
CA ARG A 286 0.81 -14.23 5.04
C ARG A 286 -0.34 -13.27 5.36
N LEU A 287 -0.69 -12.42 4.40
CA LEU A 287 -1.75 -11.42 4.54
C LEU A 287 -2.96 -11.76 3.67
N PHE A 288 -4.12 -11.38 4.18
CA PHE A 288 -5.41 -11.43 3.51
C PHE A 288 -6.02 -10.03 3.44
N TYR A 289 -6.66 -9.75 2.31
CA TYR A 289 -7.23 -8.47 1.96
C TYR A 289 -8.72 -8.62 1.78
N MET A 290 -9.48 -7.76 2.44
CA MET A 290 -10.94 -7.81 2.37
C MET A 290 -11.50 -6.46 1.99
N HIS A 291 -12.11 -6.40 0.81
CA HIS A 291 -12.84 -5.23 0.38
C HIS A 291 -14.27 -5.27 0.90
N PHE A 292 -14.82 -4.09 1.11
CA PHE A 292 -16.17 -3.93 1.63
C PHE A 292 -16.88 -2.75 0.99
N TRP A 293 -18.21 -2.73 1.12
CA TRP A 293 -19.07 -1.68 0.62
C TRP A 293 -20.24 -1.47 1.57
N ALA A 294 -20.59 -0.21 1.83
CA ALA A 294 -21.85 0.12 2.48
C ALA A 294 -22.31 1.53 2.12
N LYS A 295 -23.60 1.79 2.31
CA LYS A 295 -24.23 3.08 2.14
C LYS A 295 -25.17 3.34 3.32
N GLY A 296 -25.11 4.51 3.92
CA GLY A 296 -25.93 4.83 5.10
C GLY A 296 -25.46 6.06 5.86
N ASN A 297 -25.85 6.14 7.14
CA ASN A 297 -25.44 7.22 8.03
C ASN A 297 -23.92 7.15 8.29
N PRO A 298 -23.17 8.25 8.11
CA PRO A 298 -21.70 8.22 8.22
C PRO A 298 -21.17 7.86 9.61
N GLU A 299 -21.88 8.20 10.70
CA GLU A 299 -21.49 7.83 12.06
C GLU A 299 -21.67 6.34 12.32
N GLU A 300 -22.82 5.78 11.93
CA GLU A 300 -23.09 4.33 12.04
C GLU A 300 -22.09 3.51 11.22
N LEU A 301 -21.77 3.97 10.01
CA LEU A 301 -20.75 3.37 9.16
C LEU A 301 -19.36 3.42 9.79
N ALA A 302 -19.01 4.52 10.45
CA ALA A 302 -17.74 4.68 11.15
C ALA A 302 -17.64 3.76 12.37
N GLU A 303 -18.70 3.64 13.18
CA GLU A 303 -18.74 2.72 14.32
C GLU A 303 -18.65 1.25 13.86
N GLY A 304 -19.38 0.88 12.81
CA GLY A 304 -19.34 -0.47 12.26
C GLY A 304 -17.96 -0.85 11.72
N PHE A 305 -17.32 0.07 10.98
CA PHE A 305 -15.94 -0.13 10.54
C PHE A 305 -14.96 -0.23 11.70
N LYS A 306 -15.11 0.62 12.73
CA LYS A 306 -14.27 0.60 13.93
C LYS A 306 -14.35 -0.74 14.67
N ALA A 307 -15.57 -1.27 14.86
CA ALA A 307 -15.77 -2.57 15.50
C ALA A 307 -15.03 -3.70 14.76
N ALA A 308 -15.03 -3.68 13.43
CA ALA A 308 -14.26 -4.60 12.61
C ALA A 308 -12.74 -4.34 12.69
N LEU A 309 -12.30 -3.08 12.69
CA LEU A 309 -10.89 -2.70 12.84
C LEU A 309 -10.29 -3.19 14.15
N GLU A 310 -11.06 -3.18 15.23
CA GLU A 310 -10.66 -3.69 16.56
C GLU A 310 -10.44 -5.22 16.58
N GLN A 311 -10.92 -5.96 15.58
CA GLN A 311 -10.61 -7.38 15.39
C GLN A 311 -9.26 -7.62 14.69
N THR A 312 -8.53 -6.54 14.38
CA THR A 312 -7.23 -6.61 13.70
C THR A 312 -6.12 -6.01 14.56
N SER A 313 -4.88 -6.28 14.17
CA SER A 313 -3.71 -5.65 14.79
C SER A 313 -3.40 -4.24 14.26
N SER A 314 -4.40 -3.49 13.80
CA SER A 314 -4.23 -2.13 13.26
C SER A 314 -3.96 -1.09 14.35
N ILE A 315 -3.33 0.03 13.99
CA ILE A 315 -3.05 1.18 14.85
C ILE A 315 -4.05 2.28 14.51
N GLN A 316 -4.87 2.66 15.50
CA GLN A 316 -5.78 3.82 15.43
C GLN A 316 -5.04 5.11 15.80
#